data_AF-A0A955ZRS7-F1
#
_entry.id   AF-A0A955ZRS7-F1
#
_cell.length_a   1.000
_cell.length_b   1.000
_cell.length_c   1.000
_cell.angle_alpha   90.00
_cell.angle_beta   90.00
_cell.angle_gamma   90.00
#
_symmetry.space_group_name_H-M   'P 1'
#
loop_
_entity.id
_entity.type
_entity.pdbx_description
1 polymer ?
#
loop_
_entity_poly.entity_id
_entity_poly.type
_entity_poly.pdbx_seq_one_letter_code
_entity_poly.pdbx_strand_id
1 'polypeptide(L)'
;AVLGERGQFAARCTMGRVELDPVVSSADQQALPAMLEAHFRCSQSVNARRVLESWDMMLPKFVKVMPSDYKRVLQERKTALAKEHAQRNREAVSRG
;
A
#
# COMPACT_ATOMS: atom_id res chain seq x y z
N ALA A 1 -1.08 4.84 3.97
CA ALA A 1 -0.84 5.82 2.89
C ALA A 1 -1.11 7.21 3.43
N VAL A 2 -0.49 8.25 2.86
CA VAL A 2 -0.73 9.64 3.28
C VAL A 2 -1.30 10.44 2.10
N LEU A 3 -2.30 11.28 2.37
CA LEU A 3 -2.91 12.17 1.38
C LEU A 3 -2.04 13.44 1.23
N GLY A 4 -1.54 13.70 0.02
CA GLY A 4 -0.73 14.88 -0.28
C GLY A 4 -1.39 15.77 -1.33
N GLU A 5 -2.12 16.82 -0.91
CA GLU A 5 -2.86 17.68 -1.86
C GLU A 5 -1.99 18.68 -2.64
N ARG A 6 -0.70 18.87 -2.29
CA ARG A 6 0.13 19.96 -2.83
C ARG A 6 1.51 19.54 -3.35
N GLY A 7 1.77 18.25 -3.58
CA GLY A 7 3.09 17.79 -4.07
C GLY A 7 4.27 18.02 -3.11
N GLN A 8 4.05 18.56 -1.91
CA GLN A 8 5.09 18.91 -0.94
C GLN A 8 5.52 17.76 -0.02
N PHE A 9 4.96 16.55 -0.20
CA PHE A 9 5.21 15.44 0.73
C PHE A 9 6.65 14.92 0.62
N ALA A 10 7.18 14.86 -0.61
CA ALA A 10 8.57 14.45 -0.85
C ALA A 10 9.59 15.37 -0.16
N ALA A 11 9.28 16.66 0.01
CA ALA A 11 10.18 17.63 0.64
C ALA A 11 10.23 17.54 2.19
N ARG A 12 9.32 16.79 2.82
CA ARG A 12 9.17 16.70 4.29
C ARG A 12 9.50 15.33 4.87
N CYS A 13 9.72 14.31 4.03
CA CYS A 13 10.20 13.02 4.52
C CYS A 13 11.70 13.10 4.81
N THR A 14 12.13 12.58 5.94
CA THR A 14 13.56 12.35 6.23
C THR A 14 14.08 11.36 5.19
N MET A 15 14.64 11.90 4.09
CA MET A 15 14.92 11.23 2.81
C MET A 15 15.89 10.03 2.87
N GLY A 16 16.36 9.65 4.06
CA GLY A 16 17.30 8.53 4.25
C GLY A 16 16.68 7.22 4.75
N ARG A 17 15.38 7.15 5.07
CA ARG A 17 14.79 5.96 5.74
C ARG A 17 13.44 5.47 5.20
N VAL A 18 12.81 6.22 4.30
CA VAL A 18 11.46 5.91 3.81
C VAL A 18 11.40 6.04 2.29
N GLU A 19 10.68 5.13 1.66
CA GLU A 19 10.34 5.17 0.24
C GLU A 19 8.89 5.62 0.07
N LEU A 20 8.67 6.42 -0.97
CA LEU A 20 7.37 6.95 -1.38
C LEU A 20 6.99 6.31 -2.71
N ASP A 21 6.03 5.40 -2.68
CA ASP A 21 5.55 4.70 -3.88
C ASP A 21 4.10 5.10 -4.19
N PRO A 22 3.67 5.10 -5.46
CA PRO A 22 2.26 5.23 -5.79
C PRO A 22 1.45 4.00 -5.32
N VAL A 23 0.16 4.20 -5.02
CA VAL A 23 -0.74 3.12 -4.62
C VAL A 23 -1.23 2.36 -5.86
N VAL A 24 -0.46 1.37 -6.28
CA VAL A 24 -0.75 0.58 -7.51
C VAL A 24 -1.26 -0.83 -7.23
N SER A 25 -1.10 -1.35 -6.02
CA SER A 25 -1.54 -2.71 -5.73
C SER A 25 -3.05 -2.77 -5.49
N SER A 26 -3.73 -3.74 -6.10
CA SER A 26 -5.17 -3.95 -5.91
C SER A 26 -5.54 -4.14 -4.42
N ALA A 27 -4.67 -4.82 -3.66
CA ALA A 27 -4.84 -4.98 -2.22
C ALA A 27 -4.83 -3.63 -1.47
N ASP A 28 -3.89 -2.74 -1.79
CA ASP A 28 -3.84 -1.41 -1.17
C ASP A 28 -5.05 -0.56 -1.61
N GLN A 29 -5.45 -0.64 -2.88
CA GLN A 29 -6.60 0.10 -3.43
C GLN A 29 -7.94 -0.35 -2.84
N GLN A 30 -8.05 -1.60 -2.37
CA GLN A 30 -9.23 -2.10 -1.65
C GLN A 30 -9.17 -1.76 -0.15
N ALA A 31 -8.00 -1.84 0.47
CA ALA A 31 -7.83 -1.57 1.90
C ALA A 31 -8.01 -0.09 2.24
N LEU A 32 -7.58 0.83 1.38
CA LEU A 32 -7.64 2.27 1.63
C LEU A 32 -9.07 2.83 1.80
N PRO A 33 -10.02 2.55 0.89
CA PRO A 33 -11.41 2.95 1.06
C PRO A 33 -12.01 2.41 2.35
N ALA A 34 -11.78 1.13 2.67
CA ALA A 34 -12.29 0.52 3.90
C ALA A 34 -11.77 1.23 5.17
N MET A 35 -10.50 1.63 5.18
CA MET A 35 -9.93 2.42 6.28
C MET A 35 -10.53 3.84 6.35
N LEU A 36 -10.74 4.49 5.20
CA LEU A 36 -11.35 5.83 5.13
C LEU A 36 -12.81 5.80 5.58
N GLU A 37 -13.56 4.78 5.21
CA GLU A 37 -14.94 4.56 5.67
C GLU A 37 -15.00 4.35 7.18
N ALA A 38 -14.10 3.51 7.72
CA ALA A 38 -14.01 3.32 9.16
C ALA A 38 -13.69 4.64 9.88
N HIS A 39 -12.73 5.41 9.36
CA HIS A 39 -12.40 6.73 9.89
C HIS A 39 -13.59 7.69 9.80
N PHE A 40 -14.32 7.72 8.69
CA PHE A 40 -15.51 8.54 8.54
C PHE A 40 -16.60 8.16 9.55
N ARG A 41 -16.88 6.87 9.74
CA ARG A 41 -17.86 6.41 10.75
C ARG A 41 -17.50 6.87 12.15
N CYS A 42 -16.21 6.86 12.51
CA CYS A 42 -15.76 7.23 13.85
C CYS A 42 -15.62 8.75 14.07
N SER A 43 -15.33 9.53 13.02
CA SER A 43 -14.96 10.96 13.15
C SER A 43 -15.88 11.93 12.42
N GLN A 44 -16.78 11.44 11.57
CA GLN A 44 -17.58 12.22 10.63
C GLN A 44 -16.75 13.19 9.77
N SER A 45 -15.50 12.84 9.49
CA SER A 45 -14.57 13.68 8.73
C SER A 45 -15.10 13.98 7.32
N VAL A 46 -15.44 15.24 7.07
CA VAL A 46 -15.88 15.72 5.74
C VAL A 46 -14.83 15.45 4.67
N ASN A 47 -13.54 15.51 5.04
CA ASN A 47 -12.43 15.19 4.15
C ASN A 47 -12.42 13.70 3.77
N ALA A 48 -12.69 12.80 4.71
CA ALA A 48 -12.77 11.37 4.42
C ALA A 48 -13.92 11.06 3.45
N ARG A 49 -15.08 11.68 3.68
CA ARG A 49 -16.22 11.58 2.76
C ARG A 49 -15.88 12.08 1.35
N ARG A 50 -15.26 13.27 1.25
CA ARG A 50 -14.86 13.84 -0.05
C ARG A 50 -13.87 12.93 -0.81
N VAL A 51 -12.95 12.29 -0.09
CA VAL A 51 -12.01 11.35 -0.71
C VAL A 51 -12.73 10.11 -1.24
N LEU A 52 -13.70 9.57 -0.50
CA LEU A 52 -14.49 8.42 -0.93
C LEU A 52 -15.39 8.75 -2.14
N GLU A 53 -16.02 9.93 -2.14
CA GLU A 53 -16.90 10.39 -3.23
C GLU A 53 -16.15 10.67 -4.54
N SER A 54 -14.87 11.04 -4.48
CA SER A 54 -14.03 11.34 -5.65
C SER A 54 -12.85 10.38 -5.78
N TRP A 55 -13.05 9.11 -5.45
CA TRP A 55 -11.97 8.13 -5.28
C TRP A 55 -11.00 8.06 -6.46
N ASP A 56 -11.50 7.93 -7.69
CA ASP A 56 -10.65 7.79 -8.89
C ASP A 56 -9.77 9.03 -9.14
N MET A 57 -10.25 10.22 -8.78
CA MET A 57 -9.48 11.47 -8.88
C MET A 57 -8.50 11.66 -7.73
N MET A 58 -8.80 11.07 -6.57
CA MET A 58 -8.02 11.23 -5.35
C MET A 58 -6.95 10.16 -5.19
N LEU A 59 -7.16 8.95 -5.69
CA LEU A 59 -6.24 7.82 -5.63
C LEU A 59 -4.83 8.18 -6.14
N PRO A 60 -4.64 8.85 -7.30
CA PRO A 60 -3.30 9.23 -7.78
C PRO A 60 -2.54 10.19 -6.84
N LYS A 61 -3.24 10.86 -5.91
CA LYS A 61 -2.66 11.78 -4.92
C LYS A 61 -2.22 11.08 -3.64
N PHE A 62 -2.53 9.78 -3.49
CA PHE A 62 -2.06 8.99 -2.37
C PHE A 62 -0.66 8.45 -2.64
N VAL A 63 0.21 8.66 -1.66
CA VAL A 63 1.54 8.05 -1.62
C VAL A 63 1.58 7.01 -0.50
N LYS A 64 2.05 5.83 -0.86
CA LYS A 64 2.41 4.77 0.07
C LYS A 64 3.79 5.09 0.63
N VAL A 65 3.84 5.32 1.93
CA VAL A 65 5.09 5.55 2.65
C VAL A 65 5.48 4.27 3.35
N MET A 66 6.65 3.72 3.03
CA MET A 66 7.18 2.51 3.65
C MET A 66 8.61 2.76 4.11
N PRO A 67 8.98 2.42 5.34
CA PRO A 67 10.39 2.40 5.73
C PRO A 67 11.18 1.44 4.83
N SER A 68 12.34 1.85 4.33
CA SER A 68 13.13 1.07 3.37
C SER A 68 13.51 -0.31 3.91
N ASP A 69 13.96 -0.38 5.16
CA ASP A 69 14.26 -1.65 5.83
C ASP A 69 13.04 -2.56 5.96
N TYR A 70 11.87 -1.97 6.22
CA TYR A 70 10.62 -2.73 6.33
C TYR A 70 10.17 -3.26 4.97
N LYS A 71 10.30 -2.45 3.91
CA LYS A 71 10.02 -2.88 2.53
C LYS A 71 10.93 -4.04 2.12
N ARG A 72 12.22 -3.98 2.44
CA ARG A 72 13.19 -5.06 2.19
C ARG A 72 12.75 -6.38 2.83
N VAL A 73 12.47 -6.37 4.14
CA VAL A 73 12.03 -7.57 4.87
C VAL A 73 10.72 -8.14 4.30
N LEU A 74 9.77 -7.29 3.90
CA LEU A 74 8.53 -7.74 3.28
C LEU A 74 8.77 -8.39 1.91
N GLN A 75 9.69 -7.84 1.10
CA GLN A 75 10.05 -8.44 -0.19
C GLN A 75 10.76 -9.78 0.00
N GLU A 76 11.71 -9.86 0.91
CA GLU A 76 12.40 -11.11 1.24
C GLU A 76 11.40 -12.20 1.64
N ARG A 77 10.46 -11.90 2.54
CA ARG A 77 9.39 -12.84 2.93
C ARG A 77 8.51 -13.25 1.74
N LYS A 78 8.11 -12.31 0.89
CA LYS A 78 7.31 -12.60 -0.30
C LYS A 78 8.06 -13.52 -1.27
N THR A 79 9.34 -13.27 -1.50
CA THR A 79 10.17 -14.13 -2.36
C THR A 79 10.41 -15.51 -1.76
N ALA A 80 10.61 -15.61 -0.44
CA ALA A 80 10.75 -16.89 0.25
C ALA A 80 9.48 -17.75 0.11
N LEU A 81 8.31 -17.17 0.39
CA LEU A 81 7.02 -17.87 0.21
C LEU A 81 6.81 -18.29 -1.25
N ALA A 82 7.09 -17.42 -2.22
CA ALA A 82 6.96 -17.75 -3.63
C ALA A 82 7.90 -18.90 -4.06
N LYS A 83 9.13 -18.93 -3.55
CA LYS A 83 10.09 -20.02 -3.80
C LYS A 83 9.63 -21.33 -3.17
N GLU A 84 9.15 -21.30 -1.93
CA GLU A 84 8.60 -22.47 -1.25
C GLU A 84 7.39 -23.05 -2.01
N HIS A 85 6.45 -22.21 -2.42
CA HIS A 85 5.31 -22.61 -3.23
C HIS A 85 5.73 -23.19 -4.58
N ALA A 86 6.71 -22.59 -5.27
CA ALA A 86 7.21 -23.09 -6.54
C ALA A 86 7.91 -24.46 -6.40
N GLN A 87 8.67 -24.65 -5.32
CA GLN A 87 9.38 -25.89 -5.03
C GLN A 87 8.41 -27.03 -4.71
N ARG A 88 7.43 -26.76 -3.84
CA ARG A 88 6.35 -27.70 -3.53
C ARG A 88 5.55 -28.11 -4.76
N ASN A 89 5.21 -27.15 -5.64
CA ASN A 89 4.51 -27.45 -6.88
C ASN A 89 5.36 -28.31 -7.82
N ARG A 90 6.67 -28.04 -7.93
CA ARG A 90 7.58 -28.83 -8.78
C ARG A 90 7.74 -30.26 -8.27
N GLU A 91 7.86 -30.45 -6.96
CA GLU A 91 7.95 -31.78 -6.34
C GLU A 91 6.64 -32.57 -6.47
N ALA A 92 5.49 -31.93 -6.40
CA ALA A 92 4.19 -32.56 -6.60
C ALA A 92 3.99 -33.03 -8.05
N VAL A 93 4.45 -32.25 -9.04
CA VAL A 93 4.39 -32.62 -10.46
C VAL A 93 5.35 -33.77 -10.81
N SER A 94 6.48 -33.88 -10.12
CA SER A 94 7.45 -34.96 -10.37
C SER A 94 7.08 -36.31 -9.75
N ARG A 95 6.08 -36.35 -8.85
CA ARG A 95 5.63 -37.57 -8.16
C ARG A 95 4.32 -38.16 -8.70
N GLY A 96 3.73 -37.55 -9.72
CA GLY A 96 2.56 -38.05 -10.44
C GLY A 96 2.96 -38.52 -11.83
#